data_AF-A0A1G2SY58-F1
#
_entry.id   AF-A0A1G2SY58-F1
#
_cell.length_a   1.000
_cell.length_b   1.000
_cell.length_c   1.000
_cell.angle_alpha   90.00
_cell.angle_beta   90.00
_cell.angle_gamma   90.00
#
_symmetry.space_group_name_H-M   'P 1'
#
loop_
_entity.id
_entity.type
_entity.pdbx_description
1 polymer ?
#
loop_
_entity_poly.entity_id
_entity_poly.type
_entity_poly.pdbx_seq_one_letter_code
_entity_poly.pdbx_strand_id
1 'polypeptide(L)'
;MQDMKVKIGDREYTLNNNSGKLDRAKHDAGEGATDEQILAHYDKLAGLIRDENGNKVSNGSFWDAEKKRIADEPNQLKHKTAEELREIMRNSIDNQYVPSSIYHKAKQELEFRNTARPDKRDDEIVKLSPEFYGIGINLKSLWRKIKLWF
;
A
#
# COMPACT_ATOMS: atom_id res chain seq x y z
N MET A 1 31.96 6.62 -19.56
CA MET A 1 30.74 5.78 -19.58
C MET A 1 30.71 5.05 -18.26
N GLN A 2 29.71 5.33 -17.43
CA GLN A 2 29.52 4.61 -16.17
C GLN A 2 28.50 3.50 -16.41
N ASP A 3 29.00 2.29 -16.59
CA ASP A 3 28.17 1.10 -16.65
C ASP A 3 28.10 0.51 -15.24
N MET A 4 26.89 0.25 -14.76
CA MET A 4 26.64 -0.41 -13.49
C MET A 4 26.14 -1.82 -13.74
N LYS A 5 26.56 -2.75 -12.87
CA LYS A 5 26.05 -4.11 -12.86
C LYS A 5 25.07 -4.26 -11.71
N VAL A 6 23.90 -4.81 -12.01
CA VAL A 6 22.85 -5.12 -11.04
C VAL A 6 22.58 -6.62 -11.12
N LYS A 7 22.57 -7.28 -9.96
CA LYS A 7 22.32 -8.71 -9.86
C LYS A 7 20.90 -8.96 -9.39
N ILE A 8 20.12 -9.71 -10.16
CA ILE A 8 18.75 -10.08 -9.86
C ILE A 8 18.66 -11.59 -9.90
N GLY A 9 18.50 -12.20 -8.71
CA GLY A 9 18.60 -13.65 -8.55
C GLY A 9 19.94 -14.19 -9.07
N ASP A 10 19.86 -15.07 -10.07
CA ASP A 10 21.02 -15.69 -10.71
C ASP A 10 21.55 -14.94 -11.95
N ARG A 11 20.89 -13.85 -12.36
CA ARG A 11 21.24 -13.11 -13.58
C ARG A 11 21.87 -11.76 -13.26
N GLU A 12 22.90 -11.39 -14.03
CA GLU A 12 23.50 -10.06 -13.98
C GLU A 12 23.05 -9.23 -15.19
N TYR A 13 22.67 -7.99 -14.91
CA TYR A 13 22.28 -7.01 -15.93
C TYR A 13 23.23 -5.82 -15.90
N THR A 14 23.62 -5.34 -17.07
CA THR A 14 24.43 -4.14 -17.22
C THR A 14 23.54 -2.96 -17.61
N LEU A 15 23.63 -1.88 -16.84
CA LEU A 15 22.87 -0.64 -16.99
C LEU A 15 23.82 0.49 -17.38
N ASN A 16 23.41 1.29 -18.35
CA ASN A 16 24.19 2.45 -18.78
C ASN A 16 23.70 3.74 -18.08
N ASN A 17 24.53 4.37 -17.26
CA ASN A 17 24.14 5.61 -16.57
C ASN A 17 24.58 6.91 -17.27
N ASN A 18 24.89 6.90 -18.58
CA ASN A 18 25.32 8.13 -19.27
C ASN A 18 24.31 9.28 -19.23
N SER A 19 23.03 9.01 -18.95
CA SER A 19 21.95 10.02 -18.98
C SER A 19 21.38 10.39 -17.61
N GLY A 20 22.01 9.96 -16.50
CA GLY A 20 21.47 10.16 -15.14
C GLY A 20 20.08 9.54 -14.96
N LYS A 21 19.77 8.52 -15.77
CA LYS A 21 18.48 7.80 -15.72
C LYS A 21 18.43 6.88 -14.52
N LEU A 22 19.58 6.35 -14.10
CA LEU A 22 19.66 5.49 -12.94
C LEU A 22 19.39 6.27 -11.66
N ASP A 23 19.92 7.49 -11.55
CA ASP A 23 19.69 8.35 -10.38
C ASP A 23 18.21 8.74 -10.27
N ARG A 24 17.57 9.03 -11.42
CA ARG A 24 16.12 9.23 -11.48
C ARG A 24 15.34 7.97 -11.12
N ALA A 25 15.77 6.79 -11.57
CA ALA A 25 15.12 5.53 -11.23
C ALA A 25 15.22 5.23 -9.73
N LYS A 26 16.38 5.47 -9.11
CA LYS A 26 16.56 5.32 -7.65
C LYS A 26 15.67 6.29 -6.87
N HIS A 27 15.60 7.55 -7.32
CA HIS A 27 14.72 8.54 -6.70
C HIS A 27 13.24 8.14 -6.83
N ASP A 28 12.79 7.71 -8.01
CA ASP A 28 11.41 7.28 -8.25
C ASP A 28 11.04 6.00 -7.48
N ALA A 29 12.00 5.09 -7.28
CA ALA A 29 11.78 3.84 -6.55
C ALA A 29 11.79 4.03 -5.02
N GLY A 30 12.53 5.03 -4.52
CA GLY A 30 12.63 5.38 -3.10
C GLY A 30 13.91 4.85 -2.41
N GLU A 31 14.26 5.43 -1.25
CA GLU A 31 15.54 5.16 -0.55
C GLU A 31 15.72 3.71 -0.04
N GLY A 32 14.63 2.94 0.04
CA GLY A 32 14.66 1.52 0.44
C GLY A 32 14.35 0.55 -0.70
N ALA A 33 14.36 1.02 -1.95
CA ALA A 33 14.03 0.19 -3.10
C ALA A 33 15.04 -0.94 -3.30
N THR A 34 14.50 -2.12 -3.61
CA THR A 34 15.32 -3.26 -4.03
C THR A 34 15.90 -3.00 -5.42
N ASP A 35 17.00 -3.69 -5.73
CA ASP A 35 17.65 -3.62 -7.04
C ASP A 35 16.70 -3.98 -8.20
N GLU A 36 15.76 -4.91 -7.97
CA GLU A 36 14.70 -5.27 -8.91
C GLU A 36 13.75 -4.09 -9.19
N GLN A 37 13.35 -3.37 -8.15
CA GLN A 37 12.49 -2.19 -8.27
C GLN A 37 13.22 -1.05 -8.98
N ILE A 38 14.48 -0.80 -8.63
CA ILE A 38 15.31 0.20 -9.31
C ILE A 38 15.43 -0.16 -10.81
N LEU A 39 15.61 -1.45 -11.14
CA LEU A 39 15.65 -1.91 -12.53
C LEU A 39 14.33 -1.68 -13.25
N ALA A 40 13.20 -2.01 -12.63
CA ALA A 40 11.87 -1.79 -13.21
C ALA A 40 11.60 -0.30 -13.48
N HIS A 41 11.99 0.59 -12.55
CA HIS A 41 11.89 2.03 -12.73
C HIS A 41 12.86 2.55 -13.81
N TYR A 42 14.04 1.97 -13.93
CA TYR A 42 14.99 2.31 -14.99
C TYR A 42 14.47 1.87 -16.37
N ASP A 43 13.81 0.71 -16.44
CA ASP A 43 13.15 0.18 -17.63
C ASP A 43 11.95 1.07 -18.05
N LYS A 44 11.16 1.53 -17.09
CA LYS A 44 10.09 2.55 -17.27
C LYS A 44 10.62 3.82 -17.94
N LEU A 45 11.86 4.24 -17.63
CA LEU A 45 12.51 5.42 -18.23
C LEU A 45 13.17 5.13 -19.60
N ALA A 46 12.86 3.97 -20.20
CA ALA A 46 13.50 3.48 -21.41
C ALA A 46 15.04 3.48 -21.29
N GLY A 47 15.53 3.02 -20.14
CA GLY A 47 16.94 2.80 -19.88
C GLY A 47 17.50 1.70 -20.80
N LEU A 48 18.81 1.75 -21.07
CA LEU A 48 19.46 0.70 -21.86
C LEU A 48 19.92 -0.42 -20.91
N ILE A 49 19.23 -1.56 -20.97
CA ILE A 49 19.52 -2.75 -20.17
C ILE A 49 20.14 -3.80 -21.09
N ARG A 50 21.26 -4.37 -20.66
CA ARG A 50 21.92 -5.49 -21.33
C ARG A 50 21.96 -6.72 -20.42
N ASP A 51 21.75 -7.89 -21.01
CA ASP A 51 21.92 -9.16 -20.33
C ASP A 51 23.41 -9.51 -20.14
N GLU A 52 23.67 -10.65 -19.51
CA GLU A 52 25.00 -11.23 -19.29
C GLU A 52 25.77 -11.51 -20.59
N ASN A 53 25.06 -11.70 -21.70
CA ASN A 53 25.63 -11.94 -23.03
C ASN A 53 25.85 -10.63 -23.82
N GLY A 54 25.49 -9.48 -23.24
CA GLY A 54 25.56 -8.17 -23.87
C GLY A 54 24.40 -7.85 -24.83
N ASN A 55 23.40 -8.71 -24.93
CA ASN A 55 22.20 -8.46 -25.73
C ASN A 55 21.32 -7.43 -25.04
N LYS A 56 20.69 -6.58 -25.84
CA LYS A 56 19.71 -5.62 -25.35
C LYS A 56 18.44 -6.36 -24.92
N VAL A 57 18.03 -6.15 -23.66
CA VAL A 57 16.74 -6.65 -23.17
C VAL A 57 15.61 -5.76 -23.72
N SER A 58 14.45 -6.35 -24.00
CA SER A 58 13.29 -5.58 -24.44
C SER A 58 12.90 -4.54 -23.38
N ASN A 59 12.65 -3.31 -23.82
CA ASN A 59 12.17 -2.27 -22.91
C ASN A 59 10.75 -2.63 -22.43
N GLY A 60 10.44 -2.31 -21.19
CA GLY A 60 9.13 -2.46 -20.55
C GLY A 60 8.88 -3.81 -19.86
N SER A 61 9.70 -4.84 -20.11
CA SER A 61 9.48 -6.17 -19.54
C SER A 61 9.57 -6.21 -18.02
N PHE A 62 10.49 -5.43 -17.43
CA PHE A 62 10.66 -5.39 -15.97
C PHE A 62 9.60 -4.50 -15.33
N TRP A 63 9.26 -3.39 -15.99
CA TRP A 63 8.20 -2.51 -15.51
C TRP A 63 6.82 -3.18 -15.52
N ASP A 64 6.52 -4.00 -16.52
CA ASP A 64 5.26 -4.72 -16.59
C ASP A 64 5.16 -5.83 -15.54
N ALA A 65 6.28 -6.49 -15.22
CA ALA A 65 6.36 -7.45 -14.11
C ALA A 65 6.14 -6.74 -12.76
N GLU A 66 6.80 -5.59 -12.54
CA GLU A 66 6.64 -4.81 -11.33
C GLU A 66 5.22 -4.26 -11.20
N LYS A 67 4.60 -3.79 -12.28
CA LYS A 67 3.18 -3.40 -12.29
C LYS A 67 2.25 -4.52 -11.86
N LYS A 68 2.49 -5.76 -12.28
CA LYS A 68 1.69 -6.91 -11.85
C LYS A 68 1.90 -7.20 -10.37
N ARG A 69 3.15 -7.20 -9.90
CA ARG A 69 3.48 -7.34 -8.47
C ARG A 69 2.79 -6.28 -7.62
N ILE A 70 2.83 -5.03 -8.08
CA ILE A 70 2.14 -3.87 -7.50
C ILE A 70 0.63 -4.09 -7.46
N ALA A 71 0.02 -4.55 -8.57
CA ALA A 71 -1.42 -4.78 -8.66
C ALA A 71 -1.89 -5.98 -7.80
N ASP A 72 -1.05 -7.00 -7.65
CA ASP A 72 -1.34 -8.22 -6.90
C ASP A 72 -1.07 -8.06 -5.40
N GLU A 73 -0.26 -7.10 -4.96
CA GLU A 73 -0.06 -6.82 -3.54
C GLU A 73 -1.30 -6.17 -2.89
N PRO A 74 -2.01 -6.86 -1.98
CA PRO A 74 -3.18 -6.31 -1.30
C PRO A 74 -2.84 -5.14 -0.34
N ASN A 75 -1.55 -4.92 -0.05
CA ASN A 75 -1.08 -3.90 0.90
C ASN A 75 -0.78 -2.53 0.27
N GLN A 76 -0.90 -2.36 -1.04
CA GLN A 76 -0.63 -1.05 -1.66
C GLN A 76 -1.56 0.07 -1.17
N LEU A 77 -2.79 -0.28 -0.83
CA LEU A 77 -3.75 0.69 -0.30
C LEU A 77 -3.39 1.11 1.13
N LYS A 78 -2.73 0.24 1.91
CA LYS A 78 -2.32 0.52 3.30
C LYS A 78 -1.21 1.56 3.40
N HIS A 79 -0.33 1.64 2.40
CA HIS A 79 0.76 2.64 2.39
C HIS A 79 0.38 3.95 1.70
N LYS A 80 -0.74 3.98 0.96
CA LYS A 80 -1.25 5.19 0.32
C LYS A 80 -1.88 6.13 1.33
N THR A 81 -1.72 7.43 1.12
CA THR A 81 -2.39 8.46 1.91
C THR A 81 -3.90 8.50 1.60
N ALA A 82 -4.68 9.16 2.47
CA ALA A 82 -6.13 9.26 2.27
C ALA A 82 -6.51 9.97 0.96
N GLU A 83 -5.69 10.93 0.50
CA GLU A 83 -5.91 11.65 -0.75
C GLU A 83 -5.64 10.78 -1.98
N GLU A 84 -4.57 9.98 -1.97
CA GLU A 84 -4.28 9.03 -3.05
C GLU A 84 -5.35 7.94 -3.16
N LEU A 85 -5.92 7.48 -2.02
CA LEU A 85 -7.05 6.55 -2.03
C LEU A 85 -8.29 7.18 -2.67
N ARG A 86 -8.57 8.46 -2.39
CA ARG A 86 -9.68 9.19 -3.03
C ARG A 86 -9.43 9.41 -4.52
N GLU A 87 -8.19 9.67 -4.91
CA GLU A 87 -7.80 9.82 -6.31
C GLU A 87 -8.00 8.51 -7.09
N ILE A 88 -7.62 7.37 -6.50
CA ILE A 88 -7.91 6.05 -7.05
C ILE A 88 -9.42 5.83 -7.19
N MET A 89 -10.21 6.21 -6.19
CA MET A 89 -11.67 6.13 -6.26
C MET A 89 -12.25 7.04 -7.36
N ARG A 90 -11.69 8.24 -7.58
CA ARG A 90 -12.11 9.18 -8.63
C ARG A 90 -11.71 8.71 -10.03
N ASN A 91 -10.54 8.10 -10.19
CA ASN A 91 -10.06 7.57 -11.47
C ASN A 91 -10.73 6.24 -11.83
N SER A 92 -11.30 5.54 -10.84
CA SER A 92 -11.97 4.24 -11.02
C SER A 92 -13.50 4.33 -10.97
N ILE A 93 -14.07 5.51 -11.22
CA ILE A 93 -15.54 5.73 -11.20
C ILE A 93 -16.26 4.78 -12.17
N ASP A 94 -15.64 4.49 -13.32
CA ASP A 94 -16.22 3.60 -14.33
C ASP A 94 -16.30 2.13 -13.86
N ASN A 95 -15.54 1.77 -12.82
CA ASN A 95 -15.48 0.42 -12.25
C ASN A 95 -16.20 0.29 -10.90
N GLN A 96 -17.08 1.25 -10.57
CA GLN A 96 -17.85 1.26 -9.32
C GLN A 96 -18.79 0.06 -9.15
N TYR A 97 -19.20 -0.59 -10.23
CA TYR A 97 -20.15 -1.70 -10.19
C TYR A 97 -19.50 -3.09 -10.12
N VAL A 98 -18.18 -3.17 -10.20
CA VAL A 98 -17.45 -4.45 -10.19
C VAL A 98 -17.07 -4.83 -8.74
N PRO A 99 -17.63 -5.89 -8.14
CA PRO A 99 -17.54 -6.18 -6.69
C PRO A 99 -16.13 -6.47 -6.13
N SER A 100 -15.11 -6.50 -6.96
CA SER A 100 -13.71 -6.68 -6.55
C SER A 100 -12.77 -5.68 -7.21
N SER A 101 -13.31 -4.58 -7.73
CA SER A 101 -12.52 -3.53 -8.35
C SER A 101 -11.64 -2.79 -7.34
N ILE A 102 -10.62 -2.13 -7.87
CA ILE A 102 -9.72 -1.27 -7.10
C ILE A 102 -10.51 -0.19 -6.34
N TYR A 103 -11.63 0.27 -6.90
CA TYR A 103 -12.56 1.19 -6.22
C TYR A 103 -13.06 0.62 -4.88
N HIS A 104 -13.60 -0.60 -4.89
CA HIS A 104 -14.13 -1.24 -3.67
C HIS A 104 -13.04 -1.51 -2.64
N LYS A 105 -11.86 -1.94 -3.10
CA LYS A 105 -10.71 -2.15 -2.21
C LYS A 105 -10.23 -0.84 -1.56
N ALA A 106 -10.11 0.24 -2.35
CA ALA A 106 -9.70 1.56 -1.85
C ALA A 106 -10.74 2.16 -0.87
N LYS A 107 -12.03 1.99 -1.18
CA LYS A 107 -13.13 2.39 -0.30
C LYS A 107 -13.07 1.65 1.04
N GLN A 108 -12.89 0.33 1.00
CA GLN A 108 -12.79 -0.51 2.19
C GLN A 108 -11.61 -0.10 3.09
N GLU A 109 -10.44 0.15 2.51
CA GLU A 109 -9.26 0.62 3.26
C GLU A 109 -9.52 1.99 3.93
N LEU A 110 -10.22 2.90 3.23
CA LEU A 110 -10.57 4.23 3.76
C LEU A 110 -11.59 4.12 4.91
N GLU A 111 -12.56 3.22 4.80
CA GLU A 111 -13.52 2.89 5.87
C GLU A 111 -12.81 2.32 7.11
N PHE A 112 -11.87 1.38 6.93
CA PHE A 112 -11.06 0.84 8.03
C PHE A 112 -10.26 1.92 8.76
N ARG A 113 -9.71 2.90 8.04
CA ARG A 113 -8.97 4.02 8.66
C ARG A 113 -9.88 4.99 9.41
N ASN A 114 -11.08 5.24 8.90
CA ASN A 114 -12.05 6.08 9.57
C ASN A 114 -12.59 5.43 10.85
N THR A 115 -12.71 4.10 10.87
CA THR A 115 -13.08 3.34 12.07
C THR A 115 -11.92 3.15 13.05
N ALA A 116 -10.67 3.11 12.56
CA ALA A 116 -9.47 3.04 13.40
C ALA A 116 -9.05 4.39 14.00
N ARG A 117 -9.57 5.52 13.49
CA ARG A 117 -9.56 6.76 14.27
C ARG A 117 -10.49 6.52 15.45
N PRO A 118 -9.99 6.53 16.70
CA PRO A 118 -10.89 6.47 17.84
C PRO A 118 -11.76 7.71 17.75
N ASP A 119 -13.00 7.53 17.32
CA ASP A 119 -14.05 8.51 17.57
C ASP A 119 -13.99 8.69 19.09
N LYS A 120 -13.70 9.92 19.54
CA LYS A 120 -13.70 10.31 20.95
C LYS A 120 -15.13 10.29 21.49
N ARG A 121 -15.77 9.15 21.36
CA ARG A 121 -17.00 8.75 22.02
C ARG A 121 -16.64 7.50 22.79
N ASP A 122 -15.97 7.76 23.90
CA ASP A 122 -15.81 6.83 25.01
C ASP A 122 -17.21 6.41 25.50
N ASP A 123 -17.86 5.50 24.78
CA ASP A 123 -18.76 4.56 25.42
C ASP A 123 -17.88 3.37 25.81
N GLU A 124 -17.29 3.49 27.00
CA GLU A 124 -16.54 2.46 27.70
C GLU A 124 -17.33 1.14 27.71
N ILE A 125 -17.08 0.27 26.73
CA ILE A 125 -17.46 -1.13 26.85
C ILE A 125 -16.46 -1.77 27.81
N VAL A 126 -16.72 -1.59 29.10
CA VAL A 126 -16.07 -2.36 30.16
C VAL A 126 -16.44 -3.82 29.92
N LYS A 127 -15.47 -4.63 29.47
CA LYS A 127 -15.60 -6.09 29.41
C LYS A 127 -15.72 -6.60 30.85
N LEU A 128 -16.95 -6.74 31.33
CA LEU A 128 -17.23 -7.41 32.59
C LEU A 128 -16.89 -8.89 32.46
N SER A 129 -16.27 -9.42 33.51
CA SER A 129 -15.88 -10.82 33.64
C SER A 129 -17.04 -11.77 33.31
N PRO A 130 -16.78 -12.99 32.81
CA PRO A 130 -17.80 -13.92 32.32
C PRO A 130 -18.95 -14.24 33.29
N GLU A 131 -18.77 -14.00 34.59
CA GLU A 131 -19.76 -14.24 35.63
C GLU A 131 -20.99 -13.30 35.57
N PHE A 132 -20.92 -12.21 34.80
CA PHE A 132 -22.05 -11.27 34.63
C PHE A 132 -22.77 -11.40 33.28
N TYR A 133 -22.34 -12.31 32.40
CA TYR A 133 -23.01 -12.59 31.14
C TYR A 133 -24.33 -13.32 31.39
N GLY A 134 -25.42 -12.56 31.56
CA GLY A 134 -26.77 -13.09 31.77
C GLY A 134 -27.65 -12.26 32.69
N ILE A 135 -27.06 -11.32 33.45
CA ILE A 135 -27.83 -10.39 34.28
C ILE A 135 -27.84 -9.06 33.55
N GLY A 136 -28.96 -8.73 32.90
CA GLY A 136 -29.19 -7.43 32.27
C GLY A 136 -29.33 -6.34 33.33
N ILE A 137 -28.22 -5.88 33.90
CA ILE A 137 -28.23 -4.78 34.87
C ILE A 137 -28.25 -3.46 34.10
N ASN A 138 -29.35 -2.72 34.25
CA ASN A 138 -29.46 -1.37 33.70
C ASN A 138 -28.60 -0.39 34.54
N LEU A 139 -27.34 -0.24 34.15
CA LEU A 139 -26.33 0.63 34.78
C LEU A 139 -26.81 2.08 34.92
N LYS A 140 -27.66 2.56 34.01
CA LYS A 140 -28.22 3.92 34.03
C LYS A 140 -29.15 4.13 35.24
N SER A 141 -29.89 3.10 35.62
CA SER A 141 -30.78 3.12 36.79
C SER A 141 -29.99 3.01 38.10
N LEU A 142 -28.90 2.25 38.09
CA LEU A 142 -28.00 2.08 39.24
C LEU A 142 -27.28 3.40 39.57
N TRP A 143 -26.72 4.07 38.56
CA TRP A 143 -26.05 5.36 38.72
C TRP A 143 -26.97 6.46 39.24
N ARG A 144 -28.24 6.47 38.83
CA ARG A 144 -29.24 7.43 39.33
C ARG A 144 -29.48 7.27 40.83
N LYS A 145 -29.48 6.04 41.34
CA LYS A 145 -29.66 5.76 42.78
C LYS A 145 -28.42 6.16 43.60
N ILE A 146 -27.22 5.89 43.09
CA ILE A 146 -25.97 6.24 43.78
C ILE A 146 -25.83 7.76 43.89
N LYS A 147 -26.18 8.51 42.84
CA LYS A 147 -26.12 9.98 42.82
C LYS A 147 -27.16 10.66 43.72
N LEU A 148 -28.15 9.93 44.23
CA LEU A 148 -29.13 10.41 45.20
C LEU A 148 -28.71 10.15 46.65
N TRP A 149 -27.62 9.41 46.86
CA TRP A 149 -27.08 9.06 48.18
C TRP A 149 -25.87 9.90 48.60
N PHE A 150 -25.30 10.66 47.66
CA PHE A 150 -24.23 11.64 47.85
C PHE A 150 -24.77 13.04 47.55
#